data_AF-A0A2I0JWW3-F1
#
_entry.id   AF-A0A2I0JWW3-F1
#
_cell.length_a   1.000
_cell.length_b   1.000
_cell.length_c   1.000
_cell.angle_alpha   90.00
_cell.angle_beta   90.00
_cell.angle_gamma   90.00
#
_symmetry.space_group_name_H-M   'P 1'
#
loop_
_entity.id
_entity.type
_entity.pdbx_description
1 polymer ?
#
loop_
_entity_poly.entity_id
_entity_poly.type
_entity_poly.pdbx_seq_one_letter_code
_entity_poly.pdbx_strand_id
1 'polypeptide(L)'
;MGIEGMVGSPPQALLERLKDYGQEDAFAFWDELSPPERHSLVKDLESLDLSRIDRIIRCSMRSQGLPVAAIEPVPESDVSAVEGRTPEERERWWKMGLKAISEGKLAVLLLSGDIGLPSGKSLFQIQAERILCVQKLAARAAKEGSVASVSIHWYIMTSPFTDDATRKFFESHKYFGLEADQVTFFQQGTMPCISKDGRFIMETPYRVAKAPDGNGGVYSGT
;
A
#
# COMPACT_ATOMS: atom_id res chain seq x y z
N MET A 1 -8.44 54.31 -2.35
CA MET A 1 -7.36 53.84 -1.45
C MET A 1 -7.66 52.38 -1.16
N GLY A 2 -6.93 51.48 -1.82
CA GLY A 2 -7.15 50.04 -1.76
C GLY A 2 -6.79 49.51 -0.38
N ILE A 3 -7.63 48.61 0.11
CA ILE A 3 -7.37 47.82 1.31
C ILE A 3 -6.46 46.69 0.83
N GLU A 4 -5.14 46.89 0.85
CA GLU A 4 -4.19 45.79 0.74
C GLU A 4 -4.42 44.90 1.96
N GLY A 5 -5.13 43.79 1.74
CA GLY A 5 -5.31 42.76 2.76
C GLY A 5 -3.92 42.29 3.19
N MET A 6 -3.59 42.44 4.47
CA MET A 6 -2.35 41.94 5.06
C MET A 6 -2.17 40.48 4.68
N VAL A 7 -1.21 40.22 3.78
CA VAL A 7 -0.73 38.90 3.46
C VAL A 7 -0.01 38.41 4.72
N GLY A 8 -0.71 37.63 5.56
CA GLY A 8 -0.10 37.05 6.74
C GLY A 8 1.03 36.13 6.32
N SER A 9 2.23 36.32 6.87
CA SER A 9 3.44 35.55 6.54
C SER A 9 3.27 34.05 6.87
N PRO A 10 4.08 33.16 6.26
CA PRO A 10 4.10 31.74 6.61
C PRO A 10 4.31 31.54 8.12
N PRO A 11 3.79 30.46 8.73
CA PRO A 11 4.07 30.15 10.13
C PRO A 11 5.58 29.98 10.34
N GLN A 12 6.19 30.93 11.07
CA GLN A 12 7.66 31.02 11.15
C GLN A 12 8.32 29.72 11.65
N ALA A 13 7.72 29.07 12.65
CA ALA A 13 8.27 27.82 13.19
C ALA A 13 8.32 26.68 12.15
N LEU A 14 7.30 26.57 11.30
CA LEU A 14 7.25 25.56 10.23
C LEU A 14 8.23 25.90 9.11
N LEU A 15 8.34 27.19 8.75
CA LEU A 15 9.30 27.66 7.77
C LEU A 15 10.74 27.37 8.21
N GLU A 16 11.11 27.69 9.45
CA GLU A 16 12.46 27.38 9.98
C GLU A 16 12.70 25.87 10.02
N ARG A 17 11.72 25.07 10.44
CA ARG A 17 11.83 23.61 10.42
C ARG A 17 12.06 23.07 9.00
N LEU A 18 11.42 23.63 7.97
CA LEU A 18 11.65 23.21 6.58
C LEU A 18 13.05 23.60 6.08
N LYS A 19 13.57 24.76 6.48
CA LYS A 19 14.95 25.19 6.16
C LYS A 19 15.98 24.21 6.71
N ASP A 20 15.76 23.65 7.91
CA ASP A 20 16.64 22.63 8.49
C ASP A 20 16.79 21.38 7.59
N TYR A 21 15.81 21.15 6.70
CA TYR A 21 15.79 20.05 5.73
C TYR A 21 15.96 20.52 4.27
N GLY A 22 16.20 21.81 4.02
CA GLY A 22 16.34 22.38 2.67
C GLY A 22 15.06 22.37 1.84
N GLN A 23 13.89 22.44 2.48
CA GLN A 23 12.55 22.34 1.88
C GLN A 23 11.74 23.65 1.97
N GLU A 24 12.39 24.78 2.21
CA GLU A 24 11.75 26.09 2.36
C GLU A 24 11.00 26.56 1.10
N ASP A 25 11.41 26.08 -0.08
CA ASP A 25 10.78 26.38 -1.37
C ASP A 25 9.32 25.91 -1.44
N ALA A 26 8.88 25.04 -0.53
CA ALA A 26 7.47 24.66 -0.41
C ALA A 26 6.54 25.87 -0.14
N PHE A 27 7.09 26.99 0.37
CA PHE A 27 6.37 28.25 0.58
C PHE A 27 6.58 29.29 -0.53
N ALA A 28 7.25 28.96 -1.64
CA ALA A 28 7.63 29.93 -2.68
C ALA A 28 6.47 30.78 -3.23
N PHE A 29 5.25 30.22 -3.29
CA PHE A 29 4.05 30.89 -3.82
C PHE A 29 3.09 31.39 -2.74
N TRP A 30 3.51 31.46 -1.47
CA TRP A 30 2.63 31.76 -0.33
C TRP A 30 1.80 33.04 -0.49
N ASP A 31 2.41 34.09 -1.04
CA ASP A 31 1.78 35.40 -1.18
C ASP A 31 0.63 35.38 -2.20
N GLU A 32 0.67 34.44 -3.15
CA GLU A 32 -0.36 34.22 -4.17
C GLU A 32 -1.53 33.37 -3.66
N LEU A 33 -1.36 32.67 -2.53
CA LEU A 33 -2.37 31.77 -1.98
C LEU A 33 -3.49 32.52 -1.26
N SER A 34 -4.73 32.05 -1.45
CA SER A 34 -5.86 32.44 -0.63
C SER A 34 -5.74 31.88 0.81
N PRO A 35 -6.44 32.46 1.80
CA PRO A 35 -6.44 31.93 3.18
C PRO A 35 -6.76 30.42 3.32
N PRO A 36 -7.74 29.83 2.62
CA PRO A 36 -7.98 28.38 2.72
C PRO A 36 -6.87 27.54 2.07
N GLU A 37 -6.23 28.03 1.01
CA GLU A 37 -5.09 27.34 0.38
C GLU A 37 -3.87 27.37 1.30
N ARG A 38 -3.59 28.50 1.95
CA ARG A 38 -2.57 28.63 2.99
C ARG A 38 -2.77 27.63 4.13
N HIS A 39 -4.00 27.52 4.63
CA HIS A 39 -4.33 26.55 5.67
C HIS A 39 -4.11 25.10 5.20
N SER A 40 -4.49 24.80 3.95
CA SER A 40 -4.30 23.48 3.36
C SER A 40 -2.83 23.12 3.22
N LEU A 41 -2.00 24.05 2.75
CA LEU A 41 -0.55 23.87 2.62
C LEU A 41 0.12 23.62 3.97
N VAL A 42 -0.21 24.42 4.98
CA VAL A 42 0.34 24.26 6.34
C VAL A 42 0.00 22.88 6.88
N LYS A 43 -1.27 22.48 6.81
CA LYS A 43 -1.72 21.16 7.26
C LYS A 43 -1.03 20.03 6.52
N ASP A 44 -0.85 20.18 5.21
CA ASP A 44 -0.17 19.18 4.38
C ASP A 44 1.29 19.00 4.79
N LEU A 45 2.03 20.10 4.97
CA LEU A 45 3.43 20.10 5.40
C LEU A 45 3.61 19.61 6.84
N GLU A 46 2.69 19.95 7.76
CA GLU A 46 2.70 19.47 9.14
C GLU A 46 2.48 17.96 9.24
N SER A 47 1.75 17.37 8.30
CA SER A 47 1.52 15.91 8.25
C SER A 47 2.78 15.11 7.90
N LEU A 48 3.84 15.77 7.40
CA LEU A 48 5.05 15.11 6.95
C LEU A 48 6.03 14.86 8.10
N ASP A 49 6.50 13.61 8.21
CA ASP A 49 7.68 13.29 9.02
C ASP A 49 8.96 13.67 8.26
N LEU A 50 9.30 14.97 8.32
CA LEU A 50 10.46 15.54 7.63
C LEU A 50 11.77 14.83 8.00
N SER A 51 11.91 14.36 9.25
CA SER A 51 13.12 13.67 9.68
C SER A 51 13.25 12.30 9.02
N ARG A 52 12.15 11.54 8.92
CA ARG A 52 12.14 10.25 8.21
C ARG A 52 12.38 10.47 6.72
N ILE A 53 11.72 11.47 6.13
CA ILE A 53 11.82 11.78 4.71
C ILE A 53 13.25 12.18 4.33
N ASP A 54 13.87 13.12 5.06
CA ASP A 54 15.26 13.53 4.81
C ASP A 54 16.23 12.34 4.89
N ARG A 55 16.05 11.43 5.86
CA ARG A 55 16.86 10.21 5.94
C ARG A 55 16.71 9.36 4.68
N ILE A 56 15.48 9.15 4.19
CA ILE A 56 15.22 8.40 2.97
C ILE A 56 15.88 9.07 1.77
N ILE A 57 15.69 10.39 1.59
CA ILE A 57 16.28 11.16 0.49
C ILE A 57 17.80 11.02 0.52
N ARG A 58 18.45 11.26 1.67
CA ARG A 58 19.91 11.16 1.79
C ARG A 58 20.41 9.75 1.48
N CYS A 59 19.73 8.71 1.97
CA CYS A 59 20.11 7.33 1.67
C CYS A 59 19.98 7.00 0.18
N SER A 60 18.86 7.38 -0.44
CA SER A 60 18.60 7.12 -1.87
C SER A 60 19.50 7.94 -2.81
N MET A 61 19.86 9.16 -2.42
CA MET A 61 20.72 10.04 -3.23
C MET A 61 22.21 9.73 -3.05
N ARG A 62 22.62 9.24 -1.87
CA ARG A 62 24.01 8.84 -1.60
C ARG A 62 24.34 7.44 -2.06
N SER A 63 23.34 6.60 -2.37
CA SER A 63 23.59 5.27 -2.90
C SER A 63 24.17 5.35 -4.31
N GLN A 64 25.47 5.57 -4.41
CA GLN A 64 26.25 4.96 -5.48
C GLN A 64 26.21 3.48 -5.16
N GLY A 65 25.53 2.69 -6.00
CA GLY A 65 25.10 1.32 -5.70
C GLY A 65 26.08 0.55 -4.82
N LEU A 66 25.55 -0.15 -3.81
CA LEU A 66 26.36 -1.04 -2.98
C LEU A 66 27.22 -1.93 -3.90
N PRO A 67 28.48 -2.23 -3.55
CA PRO A 67 29.26 -3.20 -4.30
C PRO A 67 28.39 -4.45 -4.43
N VAL A 68 28.11 -4.84 -5.68
CA VAL A 68 27.26 -5.98 -5.98
C VAL A 68 27.92 -7.18 -5.32
N ALA A 69 27.36 -7.63 -4.20
CA ALA A 69 27.81 -8.85 -3.56
C ALA A 69 27.73 -9.97 -4.60
N ALA A 70 28.69 -10.90 -4.57
CA ALA A 70 28.64 -12.06 -5.45
C ALA A 70 27.28 -12.73 -5.29
N ILE A 71 26.53 -12.82 -6.38
CA ILE A 71 25.21 -13.44 -6.37
C ILE A 71 25.44 -14.94 -6.31
N GLU A 72 25.11 -15.54 -5.17
CA GLU A 72 25.14 -16.98 -4.98
C GLU A 72 23.72 -17.57 -5.04
N PRO A 73 23.55 -18.80 -5.54
CA PRO A 73 22.26 -19.48 -5.50
C PRO A 73 21.77 -19.68 -4.06
N VAL A 74 20.45 -19.70 -3.89
CA VAL A 74 19.83 -20.13 -2.63
C VAL A 74 20.16 -21.62 -2.41
N PRO A 75 20.46 -22.06 -1.16
CA PRO A 75 20.73 -23.47 -0.88
C PRO A 75 19.62 -24.38 -1.40
N GLU A 76 19.99 -25.50 -2.01
CA GLU A 76 19.01 -26.47 -2.56
C GLU A 76 18.06 -27.02 -1.48
N SER A 77 18.50 -27.07 -0.22
CA SER A 77 17.66 -27.47 0.92
C SER A 77 16.44 -26.57 1.14
N ASP A 78 16.51 -25.32 0.69
CA ASP A 78 15.47 -24.30 0.88
C ASP A 78 14.59 -24.14 -0.38
N VAL A 79 14.89 -24.89 -1.45
CA VAL A 79 14.22 -24.79 -2.76
C VAL A 79 13.46 -26.09 -3.06
N SER A 80 12.21 -25.96 -3.50
CA SER A 80 11.44 -27.11 -3.99
C SER A 80 10.65 -26.76 -5.24
N ALA A 81 10.93 -27.44 -6.35
CA ALA A 81 10.21 -27.30 -7.61
C ALA A 81 8.93 -28.15 -7.64
N VAL A 82 7.81 -27.59 -8.09
CA VAL A 82 6.52 -28.31 -8.17
C VAL A 82 6.60 -29.51 -9.12
N GLU A 83 7.30 -29.34 -10.24
CA GLU A 83 7.45 -30.35 -11.30
C GLU A 83 8.22 -31.58 -10.83
N GLY A 84 9.23 -31.39 -9.98
CA GLY A 84 10.08 -32.46 -9.46
C GLY A 84 9.48 -33.26 -8.29
N ARG A 85 8.30 -32.87 -7.78
CA ARG A 85 7.67 -33.55 -6.63
C ARG A 85 6.97 -34.84 -7.02
N THR A 86 7.07 -35.84 -6.15
CA THR A 86 6.32 -37.08 -6.31
C THR A 86 4.82 -36.85 -6.11
N PRO A 87 3.94 -37.72 -6.65
CA PRO A 87 2.51 -37.65 -6.40
C PRO A 87 2.17 -37.64 -4.90
N GLU A 88 2.90 -38.39 -4.08
CA GLU A 88 2.70 -38.50 -2.63
C GLU A 88 3.01 -37.19 -1.91
N GLU A 89 4.09 -36.50 -2.30
CA GLU A 89 4.46 -35.20 -1.74
C GLU A 89 3.44 -34.11 -2.10
N ARG A 90 2.98 -34.09 -3.35
CA ARG A 90 1.94 -33.15 -3.80
C ARG A 90 0.65 -33.35 -3.01
N GLU A 91 0.22 -34.60 -2.85
CA GLU A 91 -0.97 -34.95 -2.08
C GLU A 91 -0.82 -34.59 -0.60
N ARG A 92 0.37 -34.85 -0.01
CA ARG A 92 0.68 -34.47 1.37
C ARG A 92 0.55 -32.96 1.58
N TRP A 93 1.17 -32.15 0.72
CA TRP A 93 1.14 -30.69 0.85
C TRP A 93 -0.25 -30.12 0.60
N TRP A 94 -0.96 -30.68 -0.37
CA TRP A 94 -2.36 -30.33 -0.65
C TRP A 94 -3.24 -30.54 0.59
N LYS A 95 -3.16 -31.72 1.21
CA LYS A 95 -3.87 -32.03 2.47
C LYS A 95 -3.46 -31.11 3.62
N MET A 96 -2.17 -30.82 3.76
CA MET A 96 -1.67 -29.89 4.79
C MET A 96 -2.25 -28.48 4.60
N GLY A 97 -2.29 -27.98 3.37
CA GLY A 97 -2.87 -26.68 3.04
C GLY A 97 -4.36 -26.63 3.35
N LEU A 98 -5.15 -27.61 2.87
CA LEU A 98 -6.59 -27.68 3.14
C LEU A 98 -6.90 -27.77 4.64
N LYS A 99 -6.10 -28.52 5.40
CA LYS A 99 -6.23 -28.60 6.86
C LYS A 99 -5.94 -27.25 7.53
N ALA A 100 -4.88 -26.56 7.14
CA ALA A 100 -4.57 -25.23 7.68
C ALA A 100 -5.70 -24.22 7.40
N ILE A 101 -6.29 -24.28 6.19
CA ILE A 101 -7.44 -23.46 5.82
C ILE A 101 -8.65 -23.81 6.68
N SER A 102 -8.97 -25.09 6.85
CA SER A 102 -10.14 -25.50 7.67
C SER A 102 -9.99 -25.14 9.16
N GLU A 103 -8.76 -25.03 9.64
CA GLU A 103 -8.43 -24.58 11.00
C GLU A 103 -8.38 -23.05 11.13
N GLY A 104 -8.70 -22.29 10.08
CA GLY A 104 -8.71 -20.82 10.11
C GLY A 104 -7.31 -20.18 10.16
N LYS A 105 -6.26 -20.90 9.70
CA LYS A 105 -4.86 -20.45 9.77
C LYS A 105 -4.37 -19.75 8.51
N LEU A 106 -5.26 -19.43 7.55
CA LEU A 106 -4.92 -18.76 6.31
C LEU A 106 -5.64 -17.41 6.20
N ALA A 107 -4.86 -16.38 5.87
CA ALA A 107 -5.36 -15.11 5.36
C ALA A 107 -4.65 -14.79 4.04
N VAL A 108 -5.28 -13.96 3.20
CA VAL A 108 -4.72 -13.47 1.94
C VAL A 108 -4.44 -11.98 2.08
N LEU A 109 -3.29 -11.55 1.59
CA LEU A 109 -2.91 -10.15 1.53
C LEU A 109 -2.66 -9.74 0.08
N LEU A 110 -3.43 -8.78 -0.41
CA LEU A 110 -3.30 -8.23 -1.75
C LEU A 110 -2.67 -6.83 -1.69
N LEU A 111 -1.53 -6.68 -2.39
CA LEU A 111 -0.75 -5.43 -2.46
C LEU A 111 -0.91 -4.67 -3.78
N SER A 112 -1.77 -5.16 -4.68
CA SER A 112 -1.90 -4.64 -6.05
C SER A 112 -3.31 -4.12 -6.30
N GLY A 113 -3.40 -3.05 -7.09
CA GLY A 113 -4.64 -2.63 -7.73
C GLY A 113 -5.01 -3.52 -8.92
N ASP A 114 -6.18 -3.23 -9.49
CA ASP A 114 -6.66 -3.87 -10.71
C ASP A 114 -6.05 -3.17 -11.94
N ILE A 115 -5.56 -3.96 -12.91
CA ILE A 115 -4.88 -3.45 -14.11
C ILE A 115 -5.76 -3.54 -15.37
N GLY A 116 -6.99 -4.07 -15.23
CA GLY A 116 -7.89 -4.33 -16.35
C GLY A 116 -7.43 -5.53 -17.18
N LEU A 117 -8.26 -6.58 -17.24
CA LEU A 117 -7.95 -7.77 -18.02
C LEU A 117 -8.78 -7.86 -19.30
N PRO A 118 -8.25 -8.44 -20.39
CA PRO A 118 -9.02 -8.71 -21.61
C PRO A 118 -10.27 -9.58 -21.39
N SER A 119 -10.29 -10.35 -20.29
CA SER A 119 -11.43 -11.18 -19.89
C SER A 119 -12.66 -10.38 -19.44
N GLY A 120 -12.53 -9.07 -19.21
CA GLY A 120 -13.58 -8.22 -18.63
C GLY A 120 -13.76 -8.41 -17.12
N LYS A 121 -13.16 -9.45 -16.51
CA LYS A 121 -13.12 -9.61 -15.05
C LYS A 121 -11.99 -8.78 -14.46
N SER A 122 -12.25 -8.21 -13.29
CA SER A 122 -11.21 -7.61 -12.44
C SER A 122 -10.31 -8.67 -11.82
N LEU A 123 -9.07 -8.31 -11.52
CA LEU A 123 -8.19 -9.15 -10.69
C LEU A 123 -8.81 -9.45 -9.32
N PHE A 124 -9.60 -8.50 -8.77
CA PHE A 124 -10.35 -8.68 -7.54
C PHE A 124 -11.37 -9.83 -7.65
N GLN A 125 -12.15 -9.87 -8.73
CA GLN A 125 -13.12 -10.93 -8.94
C GLN A 125 -12.45 -12.30 -9.04
N ILE A 126 -11.36 -12.40 -9.82
CA ILE A 126 -10.63 -13.67 -9.98
C ILE A 126 -10.08 -14.15 -8.65
N GLN A 127 -9.53 -13.25 -7.82
CA GLN A 127 -9.01 -13.60 -6.51
C GLN A 127 -10.12 -14.05 -5.55
N ALA A 128 -11.26 -13.34 -5.52
CA ALA A 128 -12.41 -13.73 -4.71
C ALA A 128 -12.96 -15.10 -5.10
N GLU A 129 -13.11 -15.37 -6.40
CA GLU A 129 -13.54 -16.68 -6.92
C GLU A 129 -12.59 -17.81 -6.50
N ARG A 130 -11.28 -17.55 -6.48
CA ARG A 130 -10.26 -18.50 -5.98
C ARG A 130 -10.39 -18.74 -4.48
N ILE A 131 -10.56 -17.69 -3.68
CA ILE A 131 -10.77 -17.79 -2.23
C ILE A 131 -12.00 -18.65 -1.93
N LEU A 132 -13.13 -18.35 -2.57
CA LEU A 132 -14.38 -19.11 -2.43
C LEU A 132 -14.20 -20.58 -2.83
N CYS A 133 -13.47 -20.86 -3.90
CA CYS A 133 -13.17 -22.22 -4.34
C CYS A 133 -12.39 -22.99 -3.27
N VAL A 134 -11.32 -22.38 -2.74
CA VAL A 134 -10.45 -23.00 -1.74
C VAL A 134 -11.18 -23.19 -0.40
N GLN A 135 -12.01 -22.24 0.04
CA GLN A 135 -12.90 -22.41 1.20
C GLN A 135 -13.81 -23.63 1.04
N LYS A 136 -14.43 -23.81 -0.14
CA LYS A 136 -15.29 -24.97 -0.44
C LYS A 136 -14.51 -26.29 -0.42
N LEU A 137 -13.30 -26.31 -0.97
CA LEU A 137 -12.45 -27.50 -0.98
C LEU A 137 -12.02 -27.89 0.44
N ALA A 138 -11.58 -26.93 1.25
CA ALA A 138 -11.17 -27.16 2.63
C ALA A 138 -12.36 -27.60 3.50
N ALA A 139 -13.54 -26.98 3.33
CA ALA A 139 -14.75 -27.40 4.02
C ALA A 139 -15.16 -28.83 3.67
N ARG A 140 -14.99 -29.27 2.41
CA ARG A 140 -15.25 -30.67 2.01
C ARG A 140 -14.25 -31.64 2.63
N ALA A 141 -12.97 -31.27 2.68
CA ALA A 141 -11.93 -32.10 3.28
C ALA A 141 -12.07 -32.22 4.82
N ALA A 142 -12.65 -31.23 5.49
CA ALA A 142 -12.84 -31.20 6.94
C ALA A 142 -14.12 -31.91 7.44
N LYS A 143 -15.03 -32.33 6.54
CA LYS A 143 -16.35 -32.91 6.88
C LYS A 143 -16.32 -34.29 7.56
N GLU A 144 -15.16 -34.76 8.02
CA GLU A 144 -15.09 -35.90 8.96
C GLU A 144 -15.38 -35.50 10.43
N GLY A 145 -15.66 -34.23 10.77
CA GLY A 145 -16.05 -33.93 12.16
C GLY A 145 -16.44 -32.52 12.60
N SER A 146 -16.51 -31.49 11.75
CA SER A 146 -16.94 -30.15 12.21
C SER A 146 -17.66 -29.32 11.14
N VAL A 147 -18.72 -28.63 11.56
CA VAL A 147 -19.57 -27.71 10.77
C VAL A 147 -19.10 -26.26 10.96
N ALA A 148 -17.82 -26.03 11.24
CA ALA A 148 -17.28 -24.67 11.29
C ALA A 148 -17.25 -24.10 9.86
N SER A 149 -17.81 -22.92 9.66
CA SER A 149 -17.73 -22.20 8.38
C SER A 149 -16.27 -21.85 8.11
N VAL A 150 -15.69 -22.45 7.07
CA VAL A 150 -14.33 -22.13 6.64
C VAL A 150 -14.34 -20.77 5.94
N SER A 151 -13.73 -19.78 6.59
CA SER A 151 -13.58 -18.41 6.11
C SER A 151 -12.10 -18.07 5.97
N ILE A 152 -11.71 -17.51 4.82
CA ILE A 152 -10.37 -16.96 4.62
C ILE A 152 -10.50 -15.44 4.64
N HIS A 153 -9.79 -14.80 5.57
CA HIS A 153 -9.78 -13.33 5.63
C HIS A 153 -8.92 -12.76 4.50
N TRP A 154 -9.40 -11.70 3.87
CA TRP A 154 -8.74 -11.04 2.75
C TRP A 154 -8.44 -9.58 3.09
N TYR A 155 -7.17 -9.30 3.29
CA TYR A 155 -6.63 -7.96 3.47
C TYR A 155 -6.29 -7.36 2.10
N ILE A 156 -6.81 -6.17 1.82
CA ILE A 156 -6.58 -5.45 0.56
C ILE A 156 -5.92 -4.13 0.90
N MET A 157 -4.67 -3.98 0.48
CA MET A 157 -3.93 -2.74 0.61
C MET A 157 -4.31 -1.80 -0.55
N THR A 158 -4.78 -0.61 -0.21
CA THR A 158 -5.12 0.45 -1.16
C THR A 158 -4.16 1.63 -0.99
N SER A 159 -4.20 2.59 -1.93
CA SER A 159 -3.57 3.90 -1.72
C SER A 159 -4.64 4.94 -1.36
N PRO A 160 -4.27 6.09 -0.80
CA PRO A 160 -5.21 7.21 -0.63
C PRO A 160 -5.93 7.61 -1.92
N PHE A 161 -5.31 7.36 -3.08
CA PHE A 161 -5.85 7.69 -4.40
C PHE A 161 -6.84 6.64 -4.94
N THR A 162 -6.80 5.41 -4.42
CA THR A 162 -7.58 4.28 -4.96
C THR A 162 -8.58 3.69 -3.97
N ASP A 163 -8.51 4.04 -2.68
CA ASP A 163 -9.30 3.40 -1.62
C ASP A 163 -10.81 3.54 -1.81
N ASP A 164 -11.31 4.77 -1.97
CA ASP A 164 -12.75 5.03 -2.12
C ASP A 164 -13.34 4.33 -3.35
N ALA A 165 -12.67 4.44 -4.50
CA ALA A 165 -13.07 3.76 -5.73
C ALA A 165 -13.07 2.23 -5.56
N THR A 166 -12.06 1.68 -4.86
CA THR A 166 -11.95 0.23 -4.62
C THR A 166 -13.06 -0.27 -3.69
N ARG A 167 -13.33 0.42 -2.59
CA ARG A 167 -14.41 0.06 -1.65
C ARG A 167 -15.77 0.04 -2.35
N LYS A 168 -16.10 1.12 -3.08
CA LYS A 168 -17.34 1.22 -3.87
C LYS A 168 -17.44 0.12 -4.93
N PHE A 169 -16.32 -0.23 -5.56
CA PHE A 169 -16.28 -1.32 -6.52
C PHE A 169 -16.62 -2.66 -5.87
N PHE A 170 -16.11 -2.95 -4.67
CA PHE A 170 -16.47 -4.17 -3.93
C PHE A 170 -17.93 -4.18 -3.47
N GLU A 171 -18.41 -3.07 -2.92
CA GLU A 171 -19.79 -2.93 -2.45
C GLU A 171 -20.80 -3.14 -3.59
N SER A 172 -20.58 -2.48 -4.73
CA SER A 172 -21.43 -2.61 -5.92
C SER A 172 -21.46 -4.03 -6.51
N HIS A 173 -20.40 -4.81 -6.31
CA HIS A 173 -20.30 -6.20 -6.75
C HIS A 173 -20.59 -7.21 -5.62
N LYS A 174 -21.13 -6.76 -4.48
CA LYS A 174 -21.47 -7.60 -3.33
C LYS A 174 -20.29 -8.49 -2.91
N TYR A 175 -19.10 -7.88 -2.82
CA TYR A 175 -17.84 -8.53 -2.45
C TYR A 175 -17.52 -9.80 -3.27
N PHE A 176 -18.04 -9.87 -4.50
CA PHE A 176 -17.88 -11.02 -5.40
C PHE A 176 -18.33 -12.35 -4.79
N GLY A 177 -19.28 -12.31 -3.85
CA GLY A 177 -19.83 -13.48 -3.15
C GLY A 177 -19.08 -13.90 -1.88
N LEU A 178 -18.04 -13.16 -1.47
CA LEU A 178 -17.50 -13.25 -0.10
C LEU A 178 -18.42 -12.49 0.87
N GLU A 179 -18.37 -12.84 2.15
CA GLU A 179 -19.02 -12.05 3.19
C GLU A 179 -18.22 -10.75 3.41
N ALA A 180 -18.93 -9.65 3.68
CA ALA A 180 -18.30 -8.33 3.80
C ALA A 180 -17.29 -8.25 4.95
N ASP A 181 -17.50 -9.00 6.03
CA ASP A 181 -16.62 -9.08 7.19
C ASP A 181 -15.32 -9.87 6.92
N GLN A 182 -15.28 -10.67 5.85
CA GLN A 182 -14.05 -11.35 5.40
C GLN A 182 -13.08 -10.41 4.70
N VAL A 183 -13.50 -9.20 4.32
CA VAL A 183 -12.69 -8.28 3.52
C VAL A 183 -12.34 -7.05 4.34
N THR A 184 -11.04 -6.83 4.56
CA THR A 184 -10.53 -5.64 5.24
C THR A 184 -9.66 -4.82 4.31
N PHE A 185 -10.09 -3.60 4.05
CA PHE A 185 -9.31 -2.61 3.32
C PHE A 185 -8.50 -1.77 4.29
N PHE A 186 -7.21 -1.60 3.98
CA PHE A 186 -6.32 -0.71 4.70
C PHE A 186 -5.49 0.10 3.71
N GLN A 187 -5.19 1.35 4.06
CA GLN A 187 -4.44 2.24 3.19
C GLN A 187 -2.94 2.15 3.51
N GLN A 188 -2.13 2.03 2.48
CA GLN A 188 -0.69 2.24 2.60
C GLN A 188 -0.36 3.73 2.77
N GLY A 189 0.87 4.00 3.22
CA GLY A 189 1.38 5.36 3.35
C GLY A 189 1.65 6.03 2.01
N THR A 190 2.07 7.30 2.09
CA THR A 190 2.53 8.05 0.93
C THR A 190 3.83 8.76 1.26
N MET A 191 4.68 8.94 0.24
CA MET A 191 5.91 9.71 0.32
C MET A 191 5.81 10.93 -0.61
N PRO A 192 6.36 12.09 -0.22
CA PRO A 192 6.54 13.21 -1.13
C PRO A 192 7.36 12.82 -2.35
N CYS A 193 6.93 13.27 -3.52
CA CYS A 193 7.72 13.23 -4.73
C CYS A 193 8.89 14.22 -4.59
N ILE A 194 10.09 13.80 -4.95
CA ILE A 194 11.30 14.62 -4.86
C ILE A 194 11.92 14.86 -6.23
N SER A 195 12.48 16.05 -6.40
CA SER A 195 13.29 16.41 -7.55
C SER A 195 14.68 15.78 -7.48
N LYS A 196 15.47 15.92 -8.55
CA LYS A 196 16.85 15.39 -8.61
C LYS A 196 17.80 16.05 -7.62
N ASP A 197 17.45 17.22 -7.13
CA ASP A 197 18.15 17.98 -6.08
C ASP A 197 17.61 17.66 -4.67
N GLY A 198 16.65 16.73 -4.56
CA GLY A 198 16.12 16.26 -3.28
C GLY A 198 15.07 17.19 -2.66
N ARG A 199 14.51 18.13 -3.43
CA ARG A 199 13.46 19.06 -2.98
C ARG A 199 12.07 18.50 -3.26
N PHE A 200 11.08 18.89 -2.47
CA PHE A 200 9.69 18.50 -2.69
C PHE A 200 9.17 19.04 -4.02
N ILE A 201 8.54 18.16 -4.79
CA ILE A 201 7.77 18.56 -5.96
C ILE A 201 6.38 18.96 -5.49
N MET A 202 5.94 20.15 -5.90
CA MET A 202 4.61 20.66 -5.61
C MET A 202 3.64 20.22 -6.73
N GLU A 203 2.49 19.63 -6.37
CA GLU A 203 1.40 19.31 -7.31
C GLU A 203 0.65 20.58 -7.70
N THR A 204 0.40 21.43 -6.71
CA THR A 204 -0.15 22.78 -6.84
C THR A 204 0.65 23.72 -5.93
N PRO A 205 0.51 25.05 -6.07
CA PRO A 205 1.16 26.01 -5.17
C PRO A 205 0.91 25.80 -3.66
N TYR A 206 -0.10 25.00 -3.29
CA TYR A 206 -0.49 24.74 -1.90
C TYR A 206 -0.56 23.24 -1.54
N ARG A 207 -0.04 22.34 -2.37
CA ARG A 207 -0.07 20.90 -2.13
C ARG A 207 1.22 20.21 -2.59
N VAL A 208 1.80 19.41 -1.72
CA VAL A 208 2.96 18.57 -2.05
C VAL A 208 2.51 17.39 -2.90
N ALA A 209 3.18 17.14 -4.02
CA ALA A 209 2.93 15.95 -4.82
C ALA A 209 3.37 14.72 -4.03
N LYS A 210 2.50 13.70 -3.94
CA LYS A 210 2.76 12.48 -3.18
C LYS A 210 2.52 11.25 -4.06
N ALA A 211 3.28 10.20 -3.79
CA ALA A 211 3.10 8.88 -4.38
C ALA A 211 2.99 7.82 -3.28
N PRO A 212 2.38 6.66 -3.55
CA PRO A 212 2.45 5.52 -2.63
C PRO A 212 3.89 5.17 -2.26
N ASP A 213 4.11 4.76 -1.01
CA ASP A 213 5.46 4.44 -0.48
C ASP A 213 6.01 3.08 -0.92
N GLY A 214 5.30 2.38 -1.81
CA GLY A 214 5.69 1.12 -2.41
C GLY A 214 5.12 -0.10 -1.68
N ASN A 215 5.21 -1.29 -2.30
CA ASN A 215 4.66 -2.52 -1.73
C ASN A 215 5.27 -2.90 -0.37
N GLY A 216 6.50 -2.46 -0.07
CA GLY A 216 7.15 -2.62 1.22
C GLY A 216 6.48 -1.84 2.36
N GLY A 217 5.63 -0.85 2.04
CA GLY A 217 4.81 -0.13 3.02
C GLY A 217 3.85 -1.03 3.80
N VAL A 218 3.59 -2.25 3.30
CA VAL A 218 2.78 -3.28 3.96
C VAL A 218 3.19 -3.55 5.41
N TYR A 219 4.49 -3.50 5.73
CA TYR A 219 4.99 -3.79 7.08
C TYR A 219 4.87 -2.60 8.04
N SER A 220 4.67 -1.40 7.48
CA SER A 220 4.47 -0.17 8.27
C SER A 220 2.99 0.12 8.52
N GLY A 221 2.09 -0.64 7.90
CA GLY A 221 0.65 -0.49 8.05
C GLY A 221 0.19 -0.80 9.47
N THR A 222 -0.18 0.23 10.21
CA THR A 222 -0.93 0.18 11.47
C THR A 222 -2.18 1.03 11.33
#